data_AF-A0A1G5HYQ2-F1
#
_entry.id   AF-A0A1G5HYQ2-F1
#
_cell.length_a   1.000
_cell.length_b   1.000
_cell.length_c   1.000
_cell.angle_alpha   90.00
_cell.angle_beta   90.00
_cell.angle_gamma   90.00
#
_symmetry.space_group_name_H-M   'P 1'
#
loop_
_entity.id
_entity.type
_entity.pdbx_description
1 polymer ?
#
loop_
_entity_poly.entity_id
_entity_poly.type
_entity_poly.pdbx_seq_one_letter_code
_entity_poly.pdbx_strand_id
1 'polypeptide(L)'
;MTDQLLGLEGRLLAHRRLLARLMALLPQDQRRGLLDWMDGREVMFDGQEDPGAVPAEGLALSLGMSDEFRIIAEMAAALPQDPAAANGDDARAP
;
A
#
# COMPACT_ATOMS: atom_id res chain seq x y z
N MET A 1 7.71 24.61 10.46
CA MET A 1 7.46 24.00 9.13
C MET A 1 8.09 22.60 9.04
N THR A 2 9.36 22.43 9.39
CA THR A 2 10.03 21.11 9.43
C THR A 2 9.38 20.11 10.41
N ASP A 3 9.02 20.54 11.61
CA ASP A 3 8.39 19.68 12.62
C ASP A 3 7.00 19.15 12.19
N GLN A 4 6.23 19.96 11.46
CA GLN A 4 4.95 19.55 10.90
C GLN A 4 5.12 18.54 9.76
N LEU A 5 6.15 18.72 8.91
CA LEU A 5 6.47 17.76 7.85
C LEU A 5 6.91 16.42 8.44
N LEU A 6 7.80 16.44 9.43
CA LEU A 6 8.22 15.23 10.16
C LEU A 6 7.03 14.53 10.84
N GLY A 7 6.11 15.30 11.43
CA GLY A 7 4.87 14.77 12.00
C GLY A 7 3.99 14.08 10.95
N LEU A 8 3.88 14.65 9.75
CA LEU A 8 3.15 14.05 8.63
C LEU A 8 3.84 12.78 8.11
N GLU A 9 5.16 12.80 7.95
CA GLU A 9 5.94 11.62 7.56
C GLU A 9 5.80 10.47 8.56
N GLY A 10 5.85 10.77 9.86
CA GLY A 10 5.65 9.79 10.93
C GLY A 10 4.25 9.17 10.88
N ARG A 11 3.21 9.99 10.69
CA ARG A 11 1.83 9.50 10.51
C ARG A 11 1.72 8.64 9.26
N LEU A 12 2.26 9.08 8.13
CA LEU A 12 2.19 8.34 6.87
C LEU A 12 2.87 6.97 6.99
N LEU A 13 4.07 6.93 7.59
CA LEU A 13 4.80 5.70 7.87
C LEU A 13 4.02 4.75 8.79
N ALA A 14 3.33 5.27 9.82
CA ALA A 14 2.48 4.45 10.68
C ALA A 14 1.34 3.79 9.90
N HIS A 15 0.69 4.53 9.00
CA HIS A 15 -0.38 3.98 8.16
C HIS A 15 0.16 2.94 7.18
N ARG A 16 1.30 3.18 6.51
CA ARG A 16 1.93 2.19 5.63
C ARG A 16 2.23 0.88 6.35
N ARG A 17 2.81 0.96 7.55
CA ARG A 17 3.12 -0.23 8.38
C ARG A 17 1.84 -0.99 8.76
N LEU A 18 0.80 -0.28 9.17
CA LEU A 18 -0.47 -0.90 9.53
C LEU A 18 -1.11 -1.60 8.32
N LEU A 19 -1.18 -0.92 7.16
CA LEU A 19 -1.75 -1.47 5.94
C LEU A 19 -0.96 -2.69 5.43
N ALA A 20 0.37 -2.61 5.42
CA ALA A 20 1.23 -3.73 5.07
C ALA A 20 1.01 -4.94 5.99
N ARG A 21 0.88 -4.71 7.31
CA ARG A 21 0.59 -5.77 8.28
C ARG A 21 -0.77 -6.39 8.05
N LEU A 22 -1.81 -5.60 7.83
CA LEU A 22 -3.15 -6.10 7.53
C LEU A 22 -3.15 -6.94 6.23
N MET A 23 -2.46 -6.47 5.19
CA MET A 23 -2.32 -7.18 3.93
C MET A 23 -1.60 -8.53 4.08
N ALA A 24 -0.53 -8.58 4.89
CA ALA A 24 0.21 -9.81 5.16
C ALA A 24 -0.63 -10.88 5.90
N LEU A 25 -1.65 -10.45 6.64
CA LEU A 25 -2.59 -11.33 7.34
C LEU A 25 -3.73 -11.83 6.45
N LEU A 26 -3.94 -11.25 5.27
CA LEU A 26 -4.98 -11.70 4.34
C LEU A 26 -4.66 -13.09 3.79
N PRO A 27 -5.67 -13.93 3.54
CA PRO A 27 -5.50 -15.14 2.72
C PRO A 27 -4.87 -14.80 1.36
N GLN A 28 -4.09 -15.73 0.82
CA GLN A 28 -3.32 -15.52 -0.41
C GLN A 28 -4.17 -14.99 -1.58
N ASP A 29 -5.38 -15.51 -1.79
CA ASP A 29 -6.25 -15.10 -2.90
C ASP A 29 -6.78 -13.66 -2.73
N GLN A 30 -7.17 -13.29 -1.51
CA GLN A 30 -7.64 -11.93 -1.20
C GLN A 30 -6.50 -10.92 -1.33
N ARG A 31 -5.30 -11.32 -0.90
CA ARG A 31 -4.09 -10.51 -1.04
C ARG A 31 -3.71 -10.32 -2.49
N ARG A 32 -3.78 -11.37 -3.30
CA ARG A 32 -3.55 -11.30 -4.75
C ARG A 32 -4.52 -10.31 -5.39
N GLY A 33 -5.82 -10.43 -5.13
CA GLY A 33 -6.82 -9.51 -5.66
C GLY A 33 -6.59 -8.05 -5.23
N LEU A 34 -6.13 -7.83 -3.99
CA LEU A 34 -5.79 -6.48 -3.53
C LEU A 34 -4.55 -5.92 -4.23
N LEU A 35 -3.50 -6.74 -4.42
CA LEU A 35 -2.30 -6.34 -5.16
C LEU A 35 -2.64 -6.01 -6.61
N ASP A 36 -3.45 -6.84 -7.27
CA ASP A 36 -3.86 -6.60 -8.66
C ASP A 36 -4.74 -5.33 -8.78
N TRP A 37 -5.57 -5.04 -7.78
CA TRP A 37 -6.33 -3.78 -7.72
C TRP A 37 -5.44 -2.55 -7.52
N MET A 38 -4.38 -2.66 -6.72
CA MET A 38 -3.39 -1.59 -6.50
C MET A 38 -2.61 -1.30 -7.79
N ASP A 39 -2.17 -2.36 -8.49
CA ASP A 39 -1.46 -2.31 -9.77
C ASP A 39 -2.34 -1.72 -10.90
N GLY A 40 -3.61 -2.14 -10.98
CA GLY A 40 -4.56 -1.63 -11.98
C GLY A 40 -4.88 -0.13 -11.86
N ARG A 41 -4.64 0.50 -10.71
CA ARG A 41 -4.78 1.96 -10.54
C ARG A 41 -3.56 2.74 -11.03
N GLU A 42 -2.46 2.08 -11.38
CA GLU A 42 -1.36 2.69 -12.12
C GLU A 42 -1.73 2.99 -13.59
N VAL A 43 -2.78 2.33 -14.13
CA VAL A 43 -3.09 2.31 -15.57
C VAL A 43 -4.34 3.11 -15.97
N MET A 44 -5.18 3.56 -15.03
CA MET A 44 -6.40 4.33 -15.36
C MET A 44 -6.12 5.84 -15.58
N PHE A 45 -5.17 6.15 -16.46
CA PHE A 45 -4.98 7.48 -17.05
C PHE A 45 -4.80 7.34 -18.57
N ASP A 46 -5.74 6.64 -19.22
CA ASP A 46 -5.77 6.59 -20.69
C ASP A 46 -6.46 7.86 -21.23
N GLY A 47 -5.64 8.81 -21.71
CA GLY A 47 -5.85 9.24 -23.09
C GLY A 47 -6.57 10.56 -23.38
N GLN A 48 -6.43 11.62 -22.56
CA GLN A 48 -6.55 12.99 -23.10
C GLN A 48 -5.46 13.91 -22.55
N GLU A 49 -4.23 13.65 -22.98
CA GLU A 49 -3.17 14.65 -22.94
C GLU A 49 -3.29 15.55 -24.18
N ASP A 50 -4.02 16.65 -24.02
CA ASP A 50 -4.00 17.77 -24.96
C ASP A 50 -2.59 18.39 -24.95
N PRO A 51 -1.87 18.49 -26.10
CA PRO A 51 -0.54 19.10 -26.19
C PRO A 51 -0.61 20.62 -25.95
N GLY A 52 -0.83 20.99 -24.69
CA GLY A 52 -1.11 22.34 -24.22
C GLY A 52 -1.64 22.39 -22.78
N ALA A 53 -2.05 21.26 -22.21
CA ALA A 53 -2.49 21.19 -20.82
C ALA A 53 -1.28 21.22 -19.87
N VAL A 54 -1.22 22.26 -19.04
CA VAL A 54 -0.34 22.33 -17.86
C VAL A 54 -0.55 21.07 -17.03
N PRO A 55 0.49 20.40 -16.49
CA PRO A 55 0.31 19.22 -15.65
C PRO A 55 -0.63 19.57 -14.51
N ALA A 56 -1.88 19.11 -14.62
CA ALA A 56 -2.92 19.42 -13.65
C ALA A 56 -2.49 18.80 -12.32
N GLU A 57 -2.73 19.48 -11.20
CA GLU A 57 -2.44 19.01 -9.84
C GLU A 57 -2.92 17.56 -9.57
N GLY A 58 -3.91 17.09 -10.33
CA GLY A 58 -4.36 15.70 -10.35
C GLY A 58 -3.31 14.66 -10.79
N LEU A 59 -2.38 14.98 -11.69
CA LEU A 59 -1.31 14.06 -12.12
C LEU A 59 -0.31 13.81 -10.98
N ALA A 60 0.11 14.86 -10.29
CA ALA A 60 1.03 14.73 -9.15
C ALA A 60 0.39 13.94 -7.99
N LEU A 61 -0.91 14.15 -7.76
CA LEU A 61 -1.67 13.39 -6.76
C LEU A 61 -1.77 11.90 -7.14
N SER A 62 -2.08 11.59 -8.40
CA SER A 62 -2.16 10.21 -8.90
C SER A 62 -0.82 9.49 -8.83
N LEU A 63 0.27 10.14 -9.26
CA LEU A 63 1.62 9.57 -9.17
C LEU A 63 2.02 9.29 -7.71
N GLY A 64 1.74 10.24 -6.81
CA GLY A 64 1.97 10.04 -5.37
C GLY A 64 1.17 8.86 -4.82
N MET A 65 -0.08 8.70 -5.24
CA MET A 65 -0.92 7.57 -4.83
C MET A 65 -0.38 6.22 -5.33
N SER A 66 0.08 6.15 -6.58
CA SER A 66 0.73 4.95 -7.13
C SER A 66 2.02 4.61 -6.38
N ASP A 67 2.86 5.59 -6.08
CA ASP A 67 4.08 5.38 -5.27
C ASP A 67 3.75 4.84 -3.88
N GLU A 68 2.72 5.37 -3.22
CA GLU A 68 2.28 4.87 -1.92
C GLU A 68 1.81 3.41 -1.99
N PHE A 69 1.07 3.04 -3.04
CA PHE A 69 0.64 1.66 -3.24
C PHE A 69 1.82 0.72 -3.44
N ARG A 70 2.78 1.08 -4.29
CA ARG A 70 3.99 0.29 -4.49
C ARG A 70 4.76 0.08 -3.18
N ILE A 71 4.96 1.15 -2.39
CA ILE A 71 5.65 1.06 -1.09
C ILE A 71 4.91 0.12 -0.13
N ILE A 72 3.58 0.22 -0.05
CA ILE A 72 2.78 -0.65 0.85
C ILE A 72 2.89 -2.11 0.41
N ALA A 73 2.83 -2.39 -0.90
CA ALA A 73 2.95 -3.74 -1.45
C ALA A 73 4.33 -4.35 -1.15
N GLU A 74 5.41 -3.58 -1.36
CA GLU A 74 6.78 -3.98 -1.04
C GLU A 74 6.95 -4.29 0.46
N MET A 75 6.43 -3.42 1.33
CA MET A 75 6.45 -3.63 2.78
C MET A 75 5.66 -4.87 3.18
N ALA A 76 4.49 -5.09 2.57
CA ALA A 76 3.67 -6.26 2.85
C ALA A 76 4.41 -7.54 2.46
N ALA A 77 5.03 -7.58 1.26
CA ALA A 77 5.78 -8.73 0.77
C ALA A 77 6.95 -9.14 1.68
N ALA A 78 7.60 -8.17 2.33
CA ALA A 78 8.70 -8.41 3.27
C ALA A 78 8.25 -8.99 4.64
N LEU A 79 6.95 -8.95 4.96
CA LEU A 79 6.43 -9.50 6.21
C LEU A 79 6.23 -11.02 6.14
N PRO A 80 6.25 -11.74 7.28
CA PRO A 80 5.81 -13.12 7.32
C PRO A 80 4.34 -13.24 6.90
N GLN A 81 4.09 -14.13 5.95
CA GLN A 81 2.80 -14.30 5.27
C GLN A 81 2.00 -15.43 5.91
N ASP A 82 1.91 -15.45 7.23
CA ASP A 82 1.31 -16.56 7.96
C ASP A 82 0.33 -16.05 9.04
N PRO A 83 -0.99 -16.23 8.85
CA PRO A 83 -1.97 -15.93 9.89
C PRO A 83 -1.96 -16.96 11.04
N ALA A 84 -1.40 -18.16 10.84
CA ALA A 84 -1.30 -19.19 11.87
C ALA A 84 -0.10 -18.95 12.82
N ALA A 85 1.02 -18.43 12.34
CA ALA A 85 2.16 -18.04 13.17
C ALA A 85 1.88 -16.86 14.14
N ALA A 86 0.82 -16.09 13.89
CA ALA A 86 0.41 -14.97 14.74
C ALA A 86 -0.42 -15.41 15.96
N ASN A 87 -1.11 -16.54 15.87
CA ASN A 87 -1.85 -17.15 16.96
C ASN A 87 -1.07 -18.38 17.43
N GLY A 88 -0.05 -18.16 18.26
CA GLY A 88 0.64 -19.23 18.99
C GLY A 88 -0.31 -19.93 19.96
N ASP A 89 -1.25 -20.71 19.44
CA ASP A 89 -1.95 -21.75 20.18
C ASP A 89 -1.45 -23.08 19.62
N ASP A 90 -0.25 -23.45 20.09
CA ASP A 90 0.17 -24.84 20.15
C ASP A 90 -0.81 -25.51 21.11
N ALA A 91 -1.97 -25.87 20.55
CA ALA A 91 -2.91 -26.84 21.06
C ALA A 91 -2.19 -28.19 21.16
N ARG A 92 -1.24 -28.26 22.09
CA ARG A 92 -0.69 -29.48 22.64
C ARG A 92 -1.46 -29.78 23.92
N ALA A 93 -2.47 -30.61 23.75
CA ALA A 93 -3.04 -31.40 24.83
C ALA A 93 -3.13 -32.86 24.34
N PRO A 94 -3.17 -33.83 25.26
CA PRO A 94 -2.20 -34.13 26.33
C PRO A 94 -1.23 -35.27 25.93
#